data_AF-X1CN99-F1
#
_entry.id   AF-X1CN99-F1
#
_cell.length_a   1.000
_cell.length_b   1.000
_cell.length_c   1.000
_cell.angle_alpha   90.00
_cell.angle_beta   90.00
_cell.angle_gamma   90.00
#
_symmetry.space_group_name_H-M   'P 1'
#
loop_
_entity.id
_entity.type
_entity.pdbx_description
1 polymer ?
#
loop_
_entity_poly.entity_id
_entity_poly.type
_entity_poly.pdbx_seq_one_letter_code
_entity_poly.pdbx_strand_id
1 'polypeptide(L)'
;MNEESNFKKVSIIIVSYNSSKFIFDCINSIRNQEYPYYEIIVVDNASIDNSVSLIKNNFPDIQIYESSKNLGLWNRHQNMAICQIFAGR
;
A
#
# COMPACT_ATOMS: atom_id res chain seq x y z
N MET A 1 36.10 -9.07 -0.35
CA MET A 1 35.01 -9.19 0.64
C MET A 1 33.79 -8.60 -0.02
N ASN A 2 32.94 -9.43 -0.61
CA ASN A 2 31.68 -8.97 -1.18
C ASN A 2 30.63 -9.19 -0.11
N GLU A 3 30.37 -8.15 0.68
CA GLU A 3 29.14 -8.10 1.46
C GLU A 3 28.00 -7.91 0.46
N GLU A 4 27.56 -8.99 -0.19
CA GLU A 4 26.21 -9.04 -0.73
C GLU A 4 25.27 -8.94 0.47
N SER A 5 24.97 -7.69 0.81
CA SER A 5 23.96 -7.27 1.76
C SER A 5 22.72 -8.14 1.58
N ASN A 6 22.45 -9.01 2.55
CA ASN A 6 21.29 -9.88 2.63
C ASN A 6 20.03 -9.04 2.91
N PHE A 7 19.69 -8.13 2.00
CA PHE A 7 18.50 -7.30 2.09
C PHE A 7 17.29 -8.22 2.00
N LYS A 8 16.52 -8.30 3.09
CA LYS A 8 15.25 -9.02 3.13
C LYS A 8 14.20 -8.24 2.34
N LYS A 9 13.31 -8.94 1.64
CA LYS A 9 12.18 -8.24 1.00
C LYS A 9 11.29 -7.65 2.09
N VAL A 10 10.98 -6.36 2.01
CA VAL A 10 10.03 -5.69 2.90
C VAL A 10 8.75 -5.38 2.15
N SER A 11 7.61 -5.82 2.68
CA SER A 11 6.30 -5.45 2.15
C SER A 11 5.70 -4.32 2.98
N ILE A 12 5.45 -3.17 2.36
CA ILE A 12 4.86 -2.00 3.00
C ILE A 12 3.38 -1.96 2.63
N ILE A 13 2.51 -2.14 3.62
CA ILE A 13 1.06 -2.21 3.44
C ILE A 13 0.44 -0.91 3.93
N ILE A 14 -0.22 -0.18 3.03
CA ILE A 14 -0.92 1.08 3.31
C ILE A 14 -2.42 0.81 3.27
N VAL A 15 -3.10 0.92 4.41
CA VAL A 15 -4.57 0.88 4.45
C VAL A 15 -5.09 2.30 4.27
N SER A 16 -5.92 2.51 3.25
CA SER A 16 -6.42 3.82 2.82
C SER A 16 -7.95 3.90 2.89
N TYR A 17 -8.45 5.07 3.31
CA TYR A 17 -9.86 5.46 3.16
C TYR A 17 -9.95 6.98 3.06
N ASN A 18 -10.46 7.50 1.94
CA ASN A 18 -10.58 8.93 1.64
C ASN A 18 -9.29 9.73 1.94
N SER A 19 -8.15 9.22 1.45
CA SER A 19 -6.80 9.67 1.77
C SER A 19 -6.16 10.57 0.70
N SER A 20 -6.94 11.08 -0.26
CA SER A 20 -6.46 11.86 -1.42
C SER A 20 -5.49 12.99 -1.07
N LYS A 21 -5.68 13.62 0.09
CA LYS A 21 -4.83 14.71 0.59
C LYS A 21 -3.44 14.28 1.05
N PHE A 22 -3.24 13.01 1.39
CA PHE A 22 -2.03 12.53 2.07
C PHE A 22 -1.34 11.37 1.34
N ILE A 23 -2.09 10.62 0.54
CA ILE A 23 -1.60 9.37 -0.04
C ILE A 23 -0.40 9.57 -0.96
N PHE A 24 -0.37 10.70 -1.69
CA PHE A 24 0.73 11.05 -2.58
C PHE A 24 2.03 11.30 -1.81
N ASP A 25 1.97 12.14 -0.77
CA ASP A 25 3.13 12.45 0.06
C ASP A 25 3.61 11.24 0.86
N CYS A 26 2.68 10.39 1.33
CA CYS A 26 3.00 9.14 2.02
C CYS A 26 3.82 8.20 1.13
N ILE A 27 3.35 7.96 -0.10
CA ILE A 27 4.06 7.09 -1.05
C ILE A 27 5.43 7.67 -1.42
N ASN A 28 5.52 8.98 -1.67
CA ASN A 28 6.80 9.63 -1.98
C ASN A 28 7.78 9.56 -0.80
N SER A 29 7.30 9.69 0.44
CA SER A 29 8.13 9.53 1.64
C SER A 29 8.70 8.12 1.76
N ILE A 30 7.95 7.10 1.36
CA ILE A 30 8.43 5.71 1.31
C ILE A 30 9.43 5.52 0.17
N ARG A 31 9.20 6.15 -0.99
CA ARG A 31 10.13 6.09 -2.13
C ARG A 31 11.48 6.74 -1.86
N ASN A 32 11.51 7.73 -0.98
CA ASN A 32 12.73 8.43 -0.59
C ASN A 32 13.55 7.68 0.48
N GLN A 33 13.22 6.43 0.81
CA GLN A 33 14.00 5.60 1.73
C GLN A 33 15.23 5.00 1.03
N GLU A 34 16.34 4.84 1.76
CA GLU A 34 17.58 4.24 1.23
C GLU A 34 17.51 2.70 1.10
N TYR A 35 16.50 2.06 1.71
CA TYR A 35 16.36 0.60 1.66
C TYR A 35 16.00 0.13 0.25
N PRO A 36 16.78 -0.77 -0.39
CA PRO A 36 16.60 -1.01 -1.82
C PRO A 36 15.55 -2.07 -2.18
N TYR A 37 15.12 -2.91 -1.22
CA TYR A 37 14.35 -4.11 -1.52
C TYR A 37 12.99 -4.16 -0.83
N TYR A 38 12.08 -3.30 -1.29
CA TYR A 38 10.71 -3.25 -0.81
C TYR A 38 9.67 -3.23 -1.93
N GLU A 39 8.43 -3.46 -1.54
CA GLU A 39 7.25 -3.23 -2.38
C GLU A 39 6.21 -2.44 -1.58
N ILE A 40 5.37 -1.69 -2.29
CA ILE A 40 4.27 -0.93 -1.70
C ILE A 40 2.97 -1.55 -2.19
N ILE A 41 2.08 -1.84 -1.25
CA ILE A 41 0.75 -2.36 -1.51
C ILE A 41 -0.25 -1.48 -0.80
N VAL A 42 -1.23 -0.96 -1.54
CA VAL A 42 -2.33 -0.17 -0.98
C VAL A 42 -3.59 -1.02 -0.90
N VAL A 43 -4.26 -0.99 0.24
CA VAL A 43 -5.59 -1.57 0.41
C VAL A 43 -6.57 -0.44 0.68
N ASP A 44 -7.39 -0.15 -0.32
CA ASP A 44 -8.41 0.89 -0.28
C ASP A 44 -9.73 0.34 0.26
N ASN A 45 -10.29 1.01 1.26
CA ASN A 45 -11.51 0.61 1.95
C ASN A 45 -12.74 1.33 1.38
N ALA A 46 -12.95 1.22 0.07
CA ALA A 46 -14.06 1.84 -0.65
C ALA A 46 -14.07 3.36 -0.51
N SER A 47 -12.93 4.00 -0.78
CA SER A 47 -12.83 5.45 -0.88
C SER A 47 -13.78 5.95 -1.98
N ILE A 48 -14.42 7.09 -1.69
CA ILE A 48 -15.32 7.77 -2.64
C ILE A 48 -14.71 9.05 -3.19
N ASP A 49 -13.54 9.44 -2.69
CA ASP A 49 -12.75 10.54 -3.21
C ASP A 49 -11.80 10.07 -4.33
N ASN A 50 -10.89 10.95 -4.75
CA ASN A 50 -9.93 10.65 -5.81
C ASN A 50 -8.68 9.87 -5.35
N SER A 51 -8.67 9.26 -4.14
CA SER A 51 -7.50 8.52 -3.63
C SER A 51 -7.00 7.45 -4.59
N VAL A 52 -7.91 6.57 -5.04
CA VAL A 52 -7.60 5.46 -5.95
C VAL A 52 -7.05 5.99 -7.28
N SER A 53 -7.70 7.00 -7.86
CA SER A 53 -7.27 7.59 -9.13
C SER A 53 -5.90 8.25 -9.01
N LEU A 54 -5.61 8.93 -7.90
CA LEU A 54 -4.29 9.51 -7.65
C LEU A 54 -3.21 8.44 -7.60
N ILE A 55 -3.47 7.30 -6.95
CA ILE A 55 -2.50 6.20 -6.89
C ILE A 55 -2.28 5.62 -8.28
N LYS A 56 -3.35 5.21 -8.98
CA LYS A 56 -3.24 4.56 -10.31
C LYS A 56 -2.56 5.45 -11.35
N ASN A 57 -2.79 6.76 -11.31
CA ASN A 57 -2.24 7.69 -12.29
C ASN A 57 -0.78 8.05 -12.01
N ASN A 58 -0.37 8.16 -10.74
CA ASN A 58 0.98 8.63 -10.38
C ASN A 58 1.95 7.50 -10.03
N PHE A 59 1.44 6.34 -9.61
CA PHE A 59 2.24 5.22 -9.12
C PHE A 59 1.76 3.89 -9.74
N PRO A 60 1.90 3.70 -11.06
CA PRO A 60 1.37 2.54 -11.77
C PRO A 60 2.02 1.21 -11.38
N ASP A 61 3.19 1.24 -10.74
CA ASP A 61 3.91 0.08 -10.20
C ASP A 61 3.39 -0.38 -8.82
N ILE A 62 2.56 0.43 -8.14
CA ILE A 62 2.01 0.08 -6.84
C ILE A 62 0.80 -0.84 -7.00
N GLN A 63 0.80 -1.95 -6.27
CA GLN A 63 -0.35 -2.84 -6.20
C GLN A 63 -1.45 -2.21 -5.34
N ILE A 64 -2.66 -2.10 -5.89
CA ILE A 64 -3.83 -1.57 -5.17
C ILE A 64 -4.96 -2.59 -5.14
N TYR A 65 -5.52 -2.81 -3.95
CA TYR A 65 -6.70 -3.63 -3.72
C TYR A 65 -7.85 -2.76 -3.25
N GLU A 66 -8.92 -2.69 -4.04
CA GLU A 66 -10.09 -1.86 -3.75
C GLU A 66 -11.22 -2.72 -3.17
N SER A 67 -11.73 -2.31 -2.00
CA SER A 67 -12.92 -2.91 -1.43
C SER A 67 -14.17 -2.34 -2.08
N SER A 68 -15.15 -3.18 -2.39
CA SER A 68 -16.43 -2.75 -2.98
C SER A 68 -17.36 -2.04 -1.98
N LYS A 69 -17.11 -2.19 -0.68
CA LYS A 69 -17.86 -1.57 0.41
C LYS A 69 -16.92 -1.23 1.57
N ASN A 70 -17.21 -0.13 2.28
CA ASN A 70 -16.49 0.21 3.50
C ASN A 70 -16.88 -0.80 4.60
N LEU A 71 -15.90 -1.57 5.09
CA LEU A 71 -16.18 -2.67 6.02
C LEU A 71 -16.27 -2.26 7.51
N GLY A 72 -16.10 -0.96 7.83
CA GLY A 72 -16.14 -0.39 9.21
C GLY A 72 -14.89 -0.61 10.09
N LEU A 73 -14.32 0.48 10.65
CA LEU A 73 -13.05 0.47 11.40
C LEU A 73 -13.16 -0.14 12.80
N TRP A 74 -13.06 -1.46 12.98
CA TRP A 74 -12.54 -2.10 14.20
C TRP A 74 -12.17 -3.57 13.87
N ASN A 75 -10.89 -3.93 14.00
CA ASN A 75 -10.30 -5.29 13.92
C ASN A 75 -10.34 -6.09 12.60
N ARG A 76 -11.12 -5.71 11.58
CA ARG A 76 -11.15 -6.44 10.28
C ARG A 76 -10.30 -5.85 9.16
N HIS A 77 -10.11 -4.54 9.06
CA HIS A 77 -9.42 -3.92 7.90
C HIS A 77 -7.96 -4.25 7.76
N GLN A 78 -7.18 -4.12 8.84
CA GLN A 78 -5.74 -4.42 8.79
C GLN A 78 -5.49 -5.91 8.55
N ASN A 79 -6.32 -6.78 9.15
CA ASN A 79 -6.24 -8.22 8.95
C ASN A 79 -6.71 -8.65 7.56
N MET A 80 -7.76 -8.02 7.00
CA MET A 80 -8.20 -8.29 5.63
C MET A 80 -7.21 -7.81 4.58
N ALA A 81 -6.55 -6.67 4.80
CA ALA A 81 -5.46 -6.23 3.94
C ALA A 81 -4.37 -7.30 3.85
N ILE A 82 -3.94 -7.83 5.01
CA ILE A 82 -2.98 -8.93 5.08
C ILE A 82 -3.54 -10.19 4.38
N CYS A 83 -4.79 -10.60 4.66
CA CYS A 83 -5.38 -11.78 4.04
C CYS A 83 -5.53 -11.66 2.51
N GLN A 84 -5.91 -10.49 1.98
CA GLN A 84 -6.01 -10.29 0.53
C GLN A 84 -4.65 -10.33 -0.16
N ILE A 85 -3.62 -9.82 0.50
CA ILE A 85 -2.25 -9.81 -0.01
C ILE A 85 -1.65 -11.23 -0.03
N PHE A 86 -1.82 -12.00 1.04
CA PHE A 86 -1.22 -13.35 1.14
C PHE A 86 -2.08 -14.46 0.52
N ALA A 87 -3.39 -14.28 0.36
CA ALA A 87 -4.22 -15.27 -0.34
C ALA A 87 -3.98 -15.30 -1.86
N GLY A 88 -3.39 -14.24 -2.43
CA GLY A 88 -3.10 -14.11 -3.86
C GLY A 88 -1.62 -14.23 -4.24
N ARG A 89 -0.75 -14.67 -3.31
CA ARG A 89 0.71 -14.77 -3.49
C ARG A 89 1.23 -16.18 -3.28
#